data_AF-A0ABD0P8Y3-F1
#
_entry.id   AF-A0ABD0P8Y3-F1
#
_cell.length_a   1.000
_cell.length_b   1.000
_cell.length_c   1.000
_cell.angle_alpha   90.00
_cell.angle_beta   90.00
_cell.angle_gamma   90.00
#
_symmetry.space_group_name_H-M   'P 1'
#
loop_
_entity.id
_entity.type
_entity.pdbx_description
1 polymer ?
#
loop_
_entity_poly.entity_id
_entity_poly.type
_entity_poly.pdbx_seq_one_letter_code
_entity_poly.pdbx_strand_id
1 'polypeptide(L)'
;SALLGKVLRIDVDGSSIDGKPYKIPPDNPFVGDPDAKPEVYAYGVRNMWRCSVDRGDPLTGYGKGRIFCGDVGQNRYEEVDIIVKGGNYGWRAKEGFECFDMKLCQNSSL
;
A
#
# COMPACT_ATOMS: atom_id res chain seq x y z
N SER A 1 -11.62 2.03 9.78
CA SER A 1 -10.99 2.02 8.44
C SER A 1 -11.64 1.03 7.46
N ALA A 2 -11.53 1.28 6.15
CA ALA A 2 -11.94 0.40 5.04
C ALA A 2 -10.71 -0.22 4.33
N LEU A 3 -10.91 -1.30 3.56
CA LEU A 3 -9.83 -1.98 2.81
C LEU A 3 -9.56 -1.39 1.40
N LEU A 4 -10.34 -0.42 0.95
CA LEU A 4 -10.21 0.19 -0.38
C LEU A 4 -9.05 1.21 -0.43
N GLY A 5 -8.38 1.28 -1.58
CA GLY A 5 -7.22 2.16 -1.78
C GLY A 5 -6.06 1.80 -0.85
N LYS A 6 -5.77 0.50 -0.74
CA LYS A 6 -4.75 -0.08 0.16
C LYS A 6 -4.00 -1.21 -0.54
N VAL A 7 -2.78 -1.46 -0.09
CA VAL A 7 -2.10 -2.73 -0.29
C VAL A 7 -2.34 -3.59 0.94
N LEU A 8 -2.80 -4.82 0.74
CA LEU A 8 -3.08 -5.75 1.84
C LEU A 8 -1.99 -6.83 1.90
N ARG A 9 -1.64 -7.24 3.13
CA ARG A 9 -0.74 -8.38 3.37
C ARG A 9 -1.38 -9.32 4.37
N ILE A 10 -1.57 -10.56 3.95
CA ILE A 10 -2.21 -11.63 4.72
C ILE A 10 -1.32 -12.87 4.72
N ASP A 11 -1.51 -13.72 5.72
CA ASP A 11 -0.98 -15.08 5.77
C ASP A 11 -2.07 -16.05 5.32
N VAL A 12 -1.84 -16.74 4.21
CA VAL A 12 -2.81 -17.65 3.58
C VAL A 12 -2.75 -19.07 4.12
N ASP A 13 -1.72 -19.42 4.89
CA ASP A 13 -1.47 -20.79 5.35
C ASP A 13 -2.30 -21.17 6.58
N GLY A 14 -3.12 -20.25 7.11
CA GLY A 14 -3.96 -20.53 8.26
C GLY A 14 -5.24 -19.73 8.32
N SER A 15 -6.18 -20.20 9.13
CA SER A 15 -7.41 -19.48 9.46
C SER A 15 -7.26 -18.68 10.74
N SER A 16 -7.95 -17.55 10.83
CA SER A 16 -8.03 -16.76 12.05
C SER A 16 -9.01 -17.36 13.06
N ILE A 17 -8.91 -16.92 14.32
CA ILE A 17 -9.80 -17.35 15.41
C ILE A 17 -11.26 -16.92 15.14
N ASP A 18 -11.46 -15.79 14.47
CA ASP A 18 -12.77 -15.27 14.06
C ASP A 18 -13.31 -15.90 12.76
N GLY A 19 -12.67 -16.97 12.26
CA GLY A 19 -13.18 -17.78 11.16
C GLY A 19 -12.87 -17.25 9.75
N LYS A 20 -11.97 -16.26 9.60
CA LYS A 20 -11.48 -15.84 8.29
C LYS A 20 -10.53 -16.91 7.73
N PRO A 21 -10.48 -17.10 6.39
CA PRO A 21 -9.62 -18.10 5.76
C PRO A 21 -8.14 -17.65 5.64
N TYR A 22 -7.73 -16.66 6.43
CA TYR A 22 -6.37 -16.12 6.46
C TYR A 22 -6.04 -15.61 7.86
N LYS A 23 -4.75 -15.47 8.16
CA LYS A 23 -4.24 -14.79 9.36
C LYS A 23 -3.63 -13.44 9.02
N ILE A 24 -3.45 -12.62 10.05
CA ILE A 24 -2.69 -11.37 9.97
C ILE A 24 -1.24 -11.66 10.33
N PRO A 25 -0.27 -11.35 9.45
CA PRO A 25 1.13 -11.39 9.82
C PRO A 25 1.40 -10.44 11.00
N PRO A 26 2.04 -10.91 12.09
CA PRO A 26 2.20 -10.12 13.31
C PRO A 26 3.07 -8.89 13.12
N ASP A 27 3.88 -8.86 12.07
CA ASP A 27 4.73 -7.74 11.70
C ASP A 27 4.08 -6.77 10.71
N ASN A 28 2.77 -6.87 10.41
CA ASN A 28 2.10 -5.84 9.62
C ASN A 28 2.16 -4.47 10.32
N PRO A 29 2.25 -3.36 9.57
CA PRO A 29 2.52 -2.04 10.14
C PRO A 29 1.39 -1.49 11.03
N PHE A 30 0.16 -1.98 10.87
CA PHE A 30 -1.03 -1.42 11.53
C PHE A 30 -1.74 -2.41 12.45
N VAL A 31 -1.10 -3.49 12.90
CA VAL A 31 -1.74 -4.50 13.77
C VAL A 31 -2.23 -3.91 15.11
N GLY A 32 -1.52 -2.92 15.65
CA GLY A 32 -1.85 -2.28 16.93
C GLY A 32 -2.70 -1.01 16.83
N ASP A 33 -3.05 -0.58 15.61
CA ASP A 33 -3.80 0.67 15.41
C ASP A 33 -5.31 0.38 15.42
N PRO A 34 -6.06 0.89 16.42
CA PRO A 34 -7.50 0.63 16.54
C PRO A 34 -8.32 1.27 15.41
N ASP A 35 -7.78 2.28 14.74
CA ASP A 35 -8.46 3.00 13.66
C ASP A 35 -8.20 2.35 12.29
N ALA A 36 -7.15 1.54 12.17
CA ALA A 36 -6.75 0.84 10.97
C ALA A 36 -7.29 -0.60 10.87
N LYS A 37 -7.19 -1.18 9.68
CA LYS A 37 -7.43 -2.60 9.46
C LYS A 37 -6.08 -3.33 9.50
N PRO A 38 -5.94 -4.41 10.29
CA PRO A 38 -4.65 -5.08 10.47
C PRO A 38 -4.12 -5.75 9.20
N GLU A 39 -4.99 -5.98 8.19
CA GLU A 39 -4.63 -6.44 6.85
C GLU A 39 -3.80 -5.41 6.06
N VAL A 40 -3.87 -4.12 6.41
CA VAL A 40 -3.23 -3.05 5.64
C VAL A 40 -1.71 -3.14 5.77
N TYR A 41 -1.03 -3.14 4.62
CA TYR A 41 0.43 -3.07 4.51
C TYR A 41 0.89 -1.68 4.09
N ALA A 42 0.15 -1.04 3.17
CA ALA A 42 0.39 0.33 2.73
C ALA A 42 -0.92 0.98 2.29
N TYR A 43 -0.96 2.30 2.20
CA TYR A 43 -2.18 3.06 1.95
C TYR A 43 -1.95 4.31 1.10
N GLY A 44 -3.04 5.00 0.77
CA GLY A 44 -2.95 6.22 -0.02
C GLY A 44 -2.78 5.95 -1.51
N VAL A 45 -3.23 4.79 -2.00
CA VAL A 45 -3.31 4.47 -3.43
C VAL A 45 -4.74 4.67 -3.93
N ARG A 46 -4.91 4.97 -5.21
CA ARG A 46 -6.21 5.19 -5.84
C ARG A 46 -6.76 3.91 -6.45
N ASN A 47 -6.12 3.44 -7.51
CA ASN A 47 -6.54 2.34 -8.36
C ASN A 47 -5.32 1.61 -8.91
N MET A 48 -4.57 0.99 -8.00
CA MET A 48 -3.45 0.11 -8.35
C MET A 48 -3.91 -0.98 -9.32
N TRP A 49 -3.21 -1.09 -10.44
CA TRP A 49 -3.59 -2.02 -11.50
C TRP A 49 -2.62 -3.21 -11.60
N ARG A 50 -1.43 -2.99 -12.19
CA ARG A 50 -0.47 -4.06 -12.42
C ARG A 50 0.72 -3.91 -11.47
N CYS A 51 1.01 -4.98 -10.74
CA CYS A 51 2.17 -5.10 -9.87
C CYS A 51 3.18 -6.13 -10.39
N SER A 52 4.44 -5.98 -10.00
CA SER A 52 5.52 -6.92 -10.29
C SER A 52 6.52 -6.95 -9.14
N VAL A 53 7.08 -8.13 -8.89
CA VAL A 53 8.10 -8.34 -7.86
C VAL A 53 9.46 -8.39 -8.53
N ASP A 54 10.36 -7.51 -8.08
CA ASP A 54 11.74 -7.47 -8.51
C ASP A 54 12.47 -8.74 -8.04
N ARG A 55 13.06 -9.47 -8.99
CA ARG A 55 13.87 -10.65 -8.70
C ARG A 55 15.23 -10.29 -8.11
N GLY A 56 15.59 -9.02 -8.18
CA GLY A 56 16.87 -8.47 -7.80
C GLY A 56 17.92 -8.64 -8.89
N ASP A 57 19.00 -7.89 -8.73
CA ASP A 57 20.20 -8.08 -9.53
C ASP A 57 20.72 -9.52 -9.38
N PRO A 58 20.99 -10.26 -10.47
CA PRO A 58 21.37 -11.68 -10.39
C PRO A 58 22.69 -11.97 -9.68
N LEU A 59 23.61 -10.98 -9.59
CA LEU A 59 24.93 -11.16 -8.99
C LEU A 59 24.97 -10.71 -7.54
N THR A 60 24.37 -9.56 -7.25
CA THR A 60 24.43 -8.89 -5.94
C THR A 60 23.18 -9.12 -5.09
N GLY A 61 22.08 -9.54 -5.71
CA GLY A 61 20.76 -9.65 -5.06
C GLY A 61 20.12 -8.30 -4.74
N TYR A 62 20.74 -7.18 -5.12
CA TYR A 62 20.22 -5.85 -4.82
C TYR A 62 18.83 -5.66 -5.43
N GLY A 63 17.90 -5.14 -4.62
CA GLY A 63 16.53 -4.88 -5.05
C GLY A 63 15.57 -6.08 -5.00
N LYS A 64 16.06 -7.29 -4.69
CA LYS A 64 15.21 -8.49 -4.58
C LYS A 64 14.05 -8.28 -3.62
N GLY A 65 12.84 -8.60 -4.07
CA GLY A 65 11.61 -8.51 -3.29
C GLY A 65 10.95 -7.14 -3.28
N ARG A 66 11.52 -6.11 -3.94
CA ARG A 66 10.81 -4.84 -4.16
C ARG A 66 9.56 -5.10 -4.99
N ILE A 67 8.46 -4.50 -4.60
CA ILE A 67 7.20 -4.58 -5.32
C ILE A 67 7.01 -3.25 -6.03
N PHE A 68 6.89 -3.28 -7.35
CA PHE A 68 6.54 -2.13 -8.16
C PHE A 68 5.08 -2.27 -8.58
N CYS A 69 4.27 -1.23 -8.43
CA CYS A 69 2.88 -1.22 -8.87
C CYS A 69 2.59 0.06 -9.65
N GLY A 70 1.83 -0.07 -10.74
CA GLY A 70 1.23 1.10 -11.38
C GLY A 70 -0.05 1.51 -10.66
N ASP A 71 -0.19 2.79 -10.31
CA ASP A 71 -1.40 3.39 -9.75
C ASP A 71 -2.02 4.40 -10.73
N VAL A 72 -3.28 4.16 -11.09
CA VAL A 72 -4.00 5.00 -12.06
C VAL A 72 -4.66 6.16 -11.32
N GLY A 73 -4.21 7.38 -11.61
CA GLY A 73 -4.80 8.62 -11.10
C GLY A 73 -6.23 8.89 -11.61
N GLN A 74 -6.85 9.91 -11.06
CA GLN A 74 -8.16 10.41 -11.48
C GLN A 74 -8.07 11.15 -12.81
N ASN A 75 -7.16 12.12 -12.92
CA ASN A 75 -7.02 12.93 -14.15
C ASN A 75 -5.74 13.80 -14.25
N ARG A 76 -4.75 13.67 -13.34
CA ARG A 76 -3.50 14.44 -13.42
C ARG A 76 -2.32 13.54 -13.77
N TYR A 77 -2.03 12.56 -12.91
CA TYR A 77 -0.85 11.70 -13.04
C TYR A 77 -1.19 10.24 -12.81
N GLU A 78 -0.55 9.36 -13.57
CA GLU A 78 -0.42 7.95 -13.22
C GLU A 78 0.97 7.73 -12.62
N GLU A 79 1.06 6.82 -11.66
CA GLU A 79 2.26 6.59 -10.85
C GLU A 79 2.81 5.19 -11.06
N VAL A 80 4.12 5.04 -10.85
CA VAL A 80 4.77 3.75 -10.63
C VAL A 80 5.46 3.82 -9.28
N ASP A 81 4.92 3.10 -8.31
CA ASP A 81 5.36 3.15 -6.93
C ASP A 81 6.14 1.91 -6.52
N ILE A 82 7.17 2.11 -5.71
CA ILE A 82 7.80 1.04 -4.95
C ILE A 82 7.02 0.88 -3.66
N ILE A 83 6.35 -0.26 -3.50
CA ILE A 83 5.53 -0.52 -2.33
C ILE A 83 6.39 -0.86 -1.11
N VAL A 84 6.33 0.00 -0.10
CA VAL A 84 7.04 -0.15 1.18
C VAL A 84 6.07 -0.33 2.35
N LYS A 85 6.56 -1.00 3.41
CA LYS A 85 5.81 -1.23 4.65
C LYS A 85 5.40 0.10 5.29
N GLY A 86 4.11 0.28 5.51
CA GLY A 86 3.54 1.49 6.12
C GLY A 86 3.52 2.71 5.19
N GLY A 87 3.87 2.57 3.90
CA GLY A 87 3.91 3.68 2.97
C GLY A 87 2.55 4.35 2.76
N ASN A 88 2.57 5.68 2.67
CA ASN A 88 1.44 6.52 2.26
C ASN A 88 1.72 7.11 0.87
N TYR A 89 0.96 6.73 -0.15
CA TYR A 89 1.13 7.26 -1.53
C TYR A 89 0.26 8.49 -1.79
N GLY A 90 -0.40 9.04 -0.75
CA GLY A 90 -0.95 10.38 -0.77
C GLY A 90 -2.35 10.53 -1.38
N TRP A 91 -2.90 9.52 -2.07
CA TRP A 91 -4.30 9.56 -2.50
C TRP A 91 -5.24 9.62 -1.29
N ARG A 92 -6.24 10.52 -1.24
CA ARG A 92 -6.76 11.37 -2.32
C ARG A 92 -6.31 12.84 -2.30
N ALA A 93 -5.25 13.15 -1.57
CA ALA A 93 -4.71 14.51 -1.54
C ALA A 93 -3.74 14.78 -2.69
N LYS A 94 -2.93 13.80 -3.07
CA LYS A 94 -1.91 13.89 -4.13
C LYS A 94 -2.17 12.91 -5.27
N GLU A 95 -1.66 13.27 -6.44
CA GLU A 95 -1.39 12.40 -7.59
C GLU A 95 0.02 12.72 -8.08
N GLY A 96 0.92 11.75 -8.05
CA GLY A 96 2.33 11.96 -8.28
C GLY A 96 2.92 12.90 -7.22
N PHE A 97 3.76 13.81 -7.69
CA PHE A 97 4.34 14.86 -6.85
C PHE A 97 3.42 16.08 -6.68
N GLU A 98 2.20 16.04 -7.23
CA GLU A 98 1.30 17.18 -7.34
C GLU A 98 0.07 17.05 -6.43
N CYS A 99 -0.42 18.20 -5.97
CA CYS A 99 -1.63 18.26 -5.18
C CYS A 99 -2.88 18.11 -6.07
N PHE A 100 -3.61 17.01 -5.86
CA PHE A 100 -4.88 16.76 -6.50
C PHE A 100 -6.03 17.48 -5.78
N ASP A 101 -6.11 17.30 -4.46
CA ASP A 101 -7.10 17.98 -3.61
C ASP A 101 -6.38 19.02 -2.74
N MET A 102 -6.41 20.28 -3.20
CA MET A 102 -5.70 21.39 -2.55
C MET A 102 -6.06 21.56 -1.08
N LYS A 103 -7.29 21.25 -0.67
CA LYS A 103 -7.71 21.38 0.74
C LYS A 103 -7.09 20.30 1.61
N LEU A 104 -7.04 19.07 1.11
CA LEU A 104 -6.42 17.95 1.83
C LEU A 104 -4.90 18.08 1.84
N CYS A 105 -4.29 18.53 0.74
CA CYS A 105 -2.85 18.71 0.61
C CYS A 105 -2.26 19.73 1.58
N GLN A 106 -3.00 20.81 1.85
CA GLN A 106 -2.59 21.87 2.77
C GLN A 106 -2.77 21.47 4.24
N ASN A 107 -3.50 20.39 4.51
CA ASN A 107 -3.65 19.85 5.85
C ASN A 107 -2.48 18.88 6.09
N SER A 108 -1.55 19.26 6.95
CA SER A 108 -0.21 18.68 7.12
C SER A 108 -0.15 17.24 7.69
N SER A 109 -1.23 16.47 7.58
CA SER A 109 -1.35 15.13 8.17
C SER A 109 -1.26 13.99 7.15
N LEU A 110 -0.68 14.26 5.97
CA LEU A 110 -0.39 13.24 4.94
C LEU A 110 0.96 12.60 5.17
#